data_AF-A0A7W0QN11-F1
#
_entry.id   AF-A0A7W0QN11-F1
#
_cell.length_a   1.000
_cell.length_b   1.000
_cell.length_c   1.000
_cell.angle_alpha   90.00
_cell.angle_beta   90.00
_cell.angle_gamma   90.00
#
_symmetry.space_group_name_H-M   'P 1'
#
loop_
_entity.id
_entity.type
_entity.pdbx_description
1 polymer ?
#
loop_
_entity_poly.entity_id
_entity_poly.type
_entity_poly.pdbx_seq_one_letter_code
_entity_poly.pdbx_strand_id
1 'polypeptide(L)'
;LEALSGPLLSLLTLAAGVAVRRAITQASGLMPELKWPNDVMVGRRKLAGILAEGVGFGGAAPTVVLGTGVNVRNAAHAGDIAVRATSLEAELGREVERGVVLEELLVELPDEYDRLRRGKADDILRAWRQAAPSAAGAAVEWTTADGVRRGTTAGIDESGALLVRTPAGTERLVAGEVRWA
;
A
#
# COMPACT_ATOMS: atom_id res chain seq x y z
N LEU A 1 -18.00 -16.11 -4.65
CA LEU A 1 -16.90 -15.44 -3.94
C LEU A 1 -16.24 -16.51 -3.08
N GLU A 2 -14.98 -16.83 -3.33
CA GLU A 2 -14.22 -17.71 -2.44
C GLU A 2 -14.28 -17.17 -1.01
N ALA A 3 -14.14 -18.04 0.00
CA ALA A 3 -14.11 -17.63 1.39
C ALA A 3 -13.06 -16.54 1.60
N LEU A 4 -13.38 -15.49 2.39
CA LEU A 4 -12.40 -14.46 2.73
C LEU A 4 -11.17 -15.12 3.35
N SER A 5 -10.00 -14.94 2.73
CA SER A 5 -8.74 -15.56 3.11
C SER A 5 -7.64 -14.50 3.24
N GLY A 6 -6.54 -14.84 3.91
CA GLY A 6 -5.36 -13.97 4.04
C GLY A 6 -4.86 -13.44 2.68
N PRO A 7 -4.63 -14.31 1.68
CA PRO A 7 -4.22 -13.88 0.34
C PRO A 7 -5.19 -12.88 -0.31
N LEU A 8 -6.50 -13.04 -0.11
CA LEU A 8 -7.49 -12.11 -0.65
C LEU A 8 -7.39 -10.72 0.00
N LEU A 9 -7.17 -10.65 1.32
CA LEU A 9 -6.95 -9.37 2.01
C LEU A 9 -5.67 -8.67 1.54
N SER A 10 -4.59 -9.43 1.32
CA SER A 10 -3.35 -8.91 0.76
C SER A 10 -3.61 -8.32 -0.63
N LEU A 11 -4.24 -9.06 -1.53
CA LEU A 11 -4.57 -8.58 -2.87
C LEU A 11 -5.49 -7.35 -2.86
N LEU A 12 -6.50 -7.31 -1.99
CA LEU A 12 -7.36 -6.14 -1.81
C LEU A 12 -6.56 -4.91 -1.37
N THR A 13 -5.63 -5.08 -0.43
CA THR A 13 -4.76 -3.99 0.05
C THR A 13 -3.86 -3.46 -1.07
N LEU A 14 -3.26 -4.35 -1.87
CA LEU A 14 -2.41 -3.96 -3.00
C LEU A 14 -3.23 -3.27 -4.12
N ALA A 15 -4.42 -3.80 -4.44
CA ALA A 15 -5.34 -3.21 -5.41
C ALA A 15 -5.76 -1.79 -4.99
N ALA A 16 -6.12 -1.62 -3.72
CA ALA A 16 -6.42 -0.32 -3.14
C ALA A 16 -5.21 0.63 -3.19
N GLY A 17 -3.99 0.14 -2.95
CA GLY A 17 -2.78 0.93 -3.13
C GLY A 17 -2.62 1.46 -4.56
N VAL A 18 -2.85 0.61 -5.57
CA VAL A 18 -2.85 1.02 -6.98
C VAL A 18 -3.89 2.09 -7.26
N ALA A 19 -5.13 1.91 -6.78
CA ALA A 19 -6.22 2.87 -6.92
C ALA A 19 -5.88 4.22 -6.26
N VAL A 20 -5.42 4.22 -5.02
CA VAL A 20 -5.06 5.44 -4.27
C VAL A 20 -3.96 6.20 -4.97
N ARG A 21 -2.92 5.50 -5.46
CA ARG A 21 -1.85 6.14 -6.24
C ARG A 21 -2.40 6.81 -7.49
N ARG A 22 -3.24 6.12 -8.26
CA ARG A 22 -3.84 6.71 -9.48
C ARG A 22 -4.69 7.91 -9.15
N ALA A 23 -5.55 7.82 -8.14
CA ALA A 23 -6.40 8.92 -7.71
C ALA A 23 -5.58 10.16 -7.33
N ILE A 24 -4.48 9.98 -6.60
CA ILE A 24 -3.54 11.07 -6.29
C ILE A 24 -2.92 11.65 -7.57
N THR A 25 -2.47 10.80 -8.50
CA THR A 25 -1.90 11.25 -9.76
C THR A 25 -2.90 12.03 -10.61
N GLN A 26 -4.16 11.60 -10.71
CA GLN A 26 -5.19 12.31 -11.48
C GLN A 26 -5.59 13.62 -10.81
N ALA A 27 -5.81 13.61 -9.49
CA ALA A 27 -6.25 14.80 -8.77
C ALA A 27 -5.19 15.91 -8.68
N SER A 28 -3.89 15.53 -8.65
CA SER A 28 -2.84 16.49 -8.29
C SER A 28 -1.64 16.52 -9.23
N GLY A 29 -1.49 15.56 -10.14
CA GLY A 29 -0.30 15.37 -10.98
C GLY A 29 0.91 14.79 -10.27
N LEU A 30 0.81 14.51 -8.96
CA LEU A 30 1.91 13.91 -8.18
C LEU A 30 2.00 12.41 -8.48
N MET A 31 3.22 11.90 -8.67
CA MET A 31 3.46 10.48 -8.92
C MET A 31 4.12 9.82 -7.70
N PRO A 32 3.36 9.46 -6.65
CA PRO A 32 3.93 8.79 -5.49
C PRO A 32 4.26 7.33 -5.80
N GLU A 33 5.09 6.74 -4.94
CA GLU A 33 5.48 5.34 -4.99
C GLU A 33 4.66 4.51 -4.00
N LEU A 34 4.49 3.23 -4.29
CA LEU A 34 3.91 2.27 -3.36
C LEU A 34 5.01 1.60 -2.54
N LYS A 35 4.72 1.37 -1.26
CA LYS A 35 5.57 0.62 -0.34
C LYS A 35 4.73 -0.47 0.31
N TRP A 36 5.26 -1.69 0.23
CA TRP A 36 4.61 -2.84 0.85
C TRP A 36 4.51 -2.65 2.38
N PRO A 37 3.39 -3.09 3.00
CA PRO A 37 2.22 -3.68 2.37
C PRO A 37 1.18 -2.66 1.89
N ASN A 38 1.19 -1.44 2.42
CA ASN A 38 0.00 -0.59 2.43
C ASN A 38 0.27 0.92 2.48
N ASP A 39 1.50 1.35 2.18
CA ASP A 39 1.89 2.75 2.23
C ASP A 39 1.99 3.35 0.82
N VAL A 40 1.59 4.61 0.70
CA VAL A 40 1.90 5.46 -0.47
C VAL A 40 2.91 6.51 -0.01
N MET A 41 4.01 6.64 -0.75
CA MET A 41 5.22 7.32 -0.33
C MET A 41 5.64 8.41 -1.33
N VAL A 42 6.26 9.47 -0.81
CA VAL A 42 7.08 10.41 -1.60
C VAL A 42 8.46 10.44 -0.96
N GLY A 43 9.44 9.88 -1.66
CA GLY A 43 10.74 9.56 -1.06
C GLY A 43 10.58 8.68 0.17
N ARG A 44 11.12 9.11 1.32
CA ARG A 44 11.01 8.40 2.61
C ARG A 44 9.86 8.86 3.50
N ARG A 45 8.94 9.68 2.97
CA ARG A 45 7.80 10.22 3.71
C ARG A 45 6.50 9.57 3.26
N LYS A 46 5.67 9.17 4.23
CA LYS A 46 4.34 8.60 4.00
C LYS A 46 3.35 9.69 3.64
N LEU A 47 2.68 9.53 2.51
CA LEU A 47 1.64 10.41 1.99
C LEU A 47 0.24 9.85 2.24
N ALA A 48 0.07 8.54 2.12
CA ALA A 48 -1.20 7.87 2.38
C ALA A 48 -0.98 6.47 2.98
N GLY A 49 -2.01 5.95 3.63
CA GLY A 49 -2.04 4.60 4.17
C GLY A 49 -3.37 3.91 3.88
N ILE A 50 -3.30 2.62 3.59
CA ILE A 50 -4.44 1.75 3.34
C ILE A 50 -4.51 0.69 4.45
N LEU A 51 -5.70 0.29 4.88
CA LEU A 51 -5.89 -0.81 5.82
C LEU A 51 -7.13 -1.61 5.43
N ALA A 52 -6.96 -2.91 5.16
CA ALA A 52 -8.07 -3.82 4.91
C ALA A 52 -8.28 -4.72 6.14
N GLU A 53 -9.45 -4.62 6.76
CA GLU A 53 -9.82 -5.41 7.95
C GLU A 53 -11.00 -6.32 7.62
N GLY A 54 -10.79 -7.63 7.79
CA GLY A 54 -11.87 -8.60 7.64
C GLY A 54 -12.73 -8.70 8.90
N VAL A 55 -14.05 -8.72 8.73
CA VAL A 55 -15.04 -8.82 9.80
C VAL A 55 -15.92 -10.04 9.55
N GLY A 56 -16.22 -10.80 10.61
CA GLY A 56 -17.15 -11.93 10.54
C GLY A 56 -16.60 -13.17 9.83
N PHE A 57 -15.29 -13.43 9.93
CA PHE A 57 -14.69 -14.67 9.44
C PHE A 57 -15.41 -15.90 10.01
N GLY A 58 -15.80 -16.83 9.14
CA GLY A 58 -16.56 -18.05 9.51
C GLY A 58 -18.07 -17.84 9.68
N GLY A 59 -18.57 -16.61 9.54
CA GLY A 59 -20.00 -16.30 9.49
C GLY A 59 -20.60 -16.37 8.08
N ALA A 60 -21.92 -16.18 7.99
CA ALA A 60 -22.67 -16.25 6.72
C ALA A 60 -22.38 -15.07 5.75
N ALA A 61 -21.83 -13.96 6.25
CA ALA A 61 -21.58 -12.74 5.47
C ALA A 61 -20.22 -12.13 5.83
N PRO A 62 -19.11 -12.78 5.42
CA PRO A 62 -17.78 -12.25 5.69
C PRO A 62 -17.59 -10.93 4.92
N THR A 63 -17.12 -9.89 5.61
CA THR A 63 -17.03 -8.51 5.09
C THR A 63 -15.60 -7.98 5.21
N VAL A 64 -15.20 -7.07 4.32
CA VAL A 64 -13.93 -6.34 4.44
C VAL A 64 -14.23 -4.84 4.55
N VAL A 65 -13.65 -4.19 5.55
CA VAL A 65 -13.62 -2.75 5.69
C VAL A 65 -12.29 -2.24 5.19
N LEU A 66 -12.31 -1.34 4.19
CA LEU A 66 -11.10 -0.74 3.61
C LEU A 66 -10.97 0.70 4.09
N GLY A 67 -10.14 0.92 5.11
CA GLY A 67 -9.74 2.26 5.55
C GLY A 67 -8.68 2.85 4.62
N THR A 68 -8.90 4.07 4.15
CA THR A 68 -7.93 4.81 3.30
C THR A 68 -7.76 6.21 3.84
N GLY A 69 -6.53 6.59 4.19
CA GLY A 69 -6.18 7.94 4.63
C GLY A 69 -5.16 8.57 3.72
N VAL A 70 -5.46 9.76 3.18
CA VAL A 70 -4.56 10.56 2.33
C VAL A 70 -4.29 11.90 3.01
N ASN A 71 -3.01 12.22 3.20
CA ASN A 71 -2.60 13.51 3.73
C ASN A 71 -2.68 14.56 2.62
N VAL A 72 -3.76 15.35 2.60
CA VAL A 72 -3.91 16.41 1.58
C VAL A 72 -3.27 17.71 2.06
N ARG A 73 -3.69 18.20 3.22
CA ARG A 73 -3.26 19.49 3.75
C ARG A 73 -1.94 19.43 4.47
N ASN A 74 -1.23 20.55 4.46
CA ASN A 74 -0.09 20.76 5.36
C ASN A 74 -0.54 20.66 6.81
N ALA A 75 -0.02 19.65 7.52
CA ALA A 75 -0.17 19.52 8.95
C ALA A 75 1.18 19.78 9.62
N ALA A 76 1.16 20.56 10.70
CA ALA A 76 2.30 20.65 11.59
C ALA A 76 2.44 19.31 12.32
N HIS A 77 3.23 18.40 11.76
CA HIS A 77 3.61 17.18 12.44
C HIS A 77 4.68 17.51 13.50
N ALA A 78 4.57 16.91 14.68
CA ALA A 78 5.55 17.07 15.75
C ALA A 78 6.48 15.85 15.84
N GLY A 79 7.70 16.07 16.34
CA GLY A 79 8.68 15.01 16.58
C GLY A 79 9.03 14.21 15.33
N ASP A 80 9.24 12.90 15.49
CA ASP A 80 9.66 11.99 14.42
C ASP A 80 8.67 11.91 13.24
N ILE A 81 7.40 12.24 13.45
CA ILE A 81 6.37 12.21 12.40
C ILE A 81 6.66 13.28 11.34
N ALA A 82 7.20 14.43 11.72
CA ALA A 82 7.55 15.50 10.79
C ALA A 82 8.55 15.06 9.71
N VAL A 83 9.40 14.09 10.05
CA VAL A 83 10.43 13.58 9.14
C VAL A 83 9.93 12.40 8.30
N ARG A 84 8.84 11.74 8.72
CA ARG A 84 8.35 10.49 8.14
C ARG A 84 7.00 10.61 7.44
N ALA A 85 6.30 11.73 7.56
CA ALA A 85 5.03 12.00 6.90
C ALA A 85 5.14 13.23 5.99
N THR A 86 4.32 13.26 4.95
CA THR A 86 4.15 14.41 4.07
C THR A 86 2.69 14.56 3.67
N SER A 87 2.37 15.64 2.95
CA SER A 87 1.05 15.92 2.39
C SER A 87 1.14 16.35 0.92
N LEU A 88 0.03 16.31 0.20
CA LEU A 88 -0.03 16.79 -1.19
C LEU A 88 0.39 18.26 -1.29
N GLU A 89 -0.10 19.12 -0.39
CA GLU A 89 0.26 20.54 -0.36
C GLU A 89 1.75 20.77 -0.05
N ALA A 90 2.36 19.93 0.80
CA ALA A 90 3.78 20.01 1.13
C ALA A 90 4.66 19.72 -0.09
N GLU A 91 4.32 18.67 -0.84
CA GLU A 91 5.12 18.23 -1.99
C GLU A 91 4.89 19.10 -3.23
N LEU A 92 3.70 19.70 -3.38
CA LEU A 92 3.35 20.50 -4.56
C LEU A 92 3.55 22.01 -4.35
N GLY A 93 3.66 22.49 -3.11
CA GLY A 93 3.80 23.92 -2.81
C GLY A 93 2.56 24.76 -3.15
N ARG A 94 1.39 24.14 -3.30
CA ARG A 94 0.12 24.77 -3.64
C ARG A 94 -1.04 24.04 -2.96
N GLU A 95 -2.17 24.73 -2.82
CA GLU A 95 -3.40 24.11 -2.33
C GLU A 95 -3.89 22.98 -3.25
N VAL A 96 -4.49 21.96 -2.62
CA VAL A 96 -5.12 20.83 -3.31
C VAL A 96 -6.54 20.66 -2.80
N GLU A 97 -7.49 20.64 -3.71
CA GLU A 97 -8.90 20.47 -3.37
C GLU A 97 -9.18 19.04 -2.94
N ARG A 98 -9.56 18.85 -1.67
CA ARG A 98 -9.88 17.54 -1.10
C ARG A 98 -11.07 16.86 -1.79
N GLY A 99 -12.01 17.65 -2.32
CA GLY A 99 -13.16 17.16 -3.08
C GLY A 99 -12.69 16.38 -4.32
N VAL A 100 -11.78 16.96 -5.10
CA VAL A 100 -11.20 16.32 -6.28
C VAL A 100 -10.45 15.03 -5.92
N VAL A 101 -9.66 15.02 -4.84
CA VAL A 101 -8.98 13.80 -4.37
C VAL A 101 -10.00 12.70 -4.00
N LEU A 102 -11.09 13.07 -3.33
CA LEU A 102 -12.15 12.13 -2.96
C LEU A 102 -12.90 11.61 -4.20
N GLU A 103 -13.23 12.47 -5.15
CA GLU A 103 -13.88 12.10 -6.41
C GLU A 103 -13.06 11.05 -7.16
N GLU A 104 -11.76 11.30 -7.34
CA GLU A 104 -10.86 10.35 -7.99
C GLU A 104 -10.71 9.03 -7.22
N LEU A 105 -10.72 9.07 -5.89
CA LEU A 105 -10.74 7.85 -5.06
C LEU A 105 -12.03 7.05 -5.26
N LEU A 106 -13.18 7.73 -5.36
CA LEU A 106 -14.49 7.10 -5.59
C LEU A 106 -14.62 6.51 -7.00
N VAL A 107 -13.78 6.93 -7.95
CA VAL A 107 -13.69 6.33 -9.29
C VAL A 107 -12.73 5.13 -9.27
N GLU A 108 -11.50 5.32 -8.79
CA GLU A 108 -10.44 4.30 -8.93
C GLU A 108 -10.62 3.09 -7.99
N LEU A 109 -11.16 3.28 -6.78
CA LEU A 109 -11.31 2.17 -5.81
C LEU A 109 -12.34 1.12 -6.29
N PRO A 110 -13.57 1.49 -6.71
CA PRO A 110 -14.50 0.53 -7.29
C PRO A 110 -13.93 -0.16 -8.53
N ASP A 111 -13.25 0.58 -9.41
CA ASP A 111 -12.68 0.03 -10.64
C ASP A 111 -11.63 -1.05 -10.37
N GLU A 112 -10.69 -0.80 -9.45
CA GLU A 112 -9.68 -1.80 -9.07
C GLU A 112 -10.30 -2.99 -8.31
N TYR A 113 -11.31 -2.75 -7.48
CA TYR A 113 -12.08 -3.85 -6.86
C TYR A 113 -12.78 -4.73 -7.91
N ASP A 114 -13.39 -4.10 -8.92
CA ASP A 114 -14.12 -4.82 -9.95
C ASP A 114 -13.17 -5.60 -10.89
N ARG A 115 -11.97 -5.07 -11.13
CA ARG A 115 -10.87 -5.81 -11.80
C ARG A 115 -10.48 -7.06 -11.01
N LEU A 116 -10.28 -6.93 -9.70
CA LEU A 116 -9.96 -8.08 -8.84
C LEU A 116 -11.08 -9.12 -8.89
N ARG A 117 -12.34 -8.69 -8.83
CA ARG A 117 -13.52 -9.56 -8.91
C ARG A 117 -13.65 -10.30 -10.25
N ARG A 118 -13.13 -9.71 -11.34
CA ARG A 118 -13.07 -10.30 -12.68
C ARG A 118 -11.83 -11.18 -12.90
N GLY A 119 -11.06 -11.48 -11.85
CA GLY A 119 -9.88 -12.34 -11.91
C GLY A 119 -8.65 -11.66 -12.52
N LYS A 120 -8.56 -10.33 -12.48
CA LYS A 120 -7.42 -9.55 -13.02
C LYS A 120 -6.32 -9.30 -12.00
N ALA A 121 -6.09 -10.25 -11.08
CA ALA A 121 -5.07 -10.12 -10.04
C ALA A 121 -3.66 -9.91 -10.62
N ASP A 122 -3.31 -10.59 -11.72
CA ASP A 122 -2.00 -10.44 -12.36
C ASP A 122 -1.75 -9.01 -12.90
N ASP A 123 -2.79 -8.35 -13.42
CA ASP A 123 -2.70 -6.98 -13.91
C ASP A 123 -2.51 -5.99 -12.74
N ILE A 124 -3.20 -6.25 -11.62
CA ILE A 124 -3.05 -5.48 -10.38
C ILE A 124 -1.64 -5.63 -9.82
N LEU A 125 -1.14 -6.86 -9.69
CA LEU A 125 0.21 -7.14 -9.20
C LEU A 125 1.27 -6.52 -10.11
N ARG A 126 1.07 -6.54 -11.42
CA ARG A 126 1.96 -5.86 -12.38
C ARG A 126 1.98 -4.35 -12.18
N ALA A 127 0.80 -3.72 -12.09
CA ALA A 127 0.68 -2.29 -11.85
C ALA A 127 1.29 -1.89 -10.49
N TRP A 128 1.07 -2.71 -9.46
CA TRP A 128 1.66 -2.49 -8.14
C TRP A 128 3.19 -2.57 -8.18
N ARG A 129 3.76 -3.62 -8.82
CA ARG A 129 5.22 -3.76 -8.97
C ARG A 129 5.85 -2.58 -9.72
N GLN A 130 5.19 -2.09 -10.77
CA GLN A 130 5.66 -0.90 -11.51
C GLN A 130 5.67 0.37 -10.66
N ALA A 131 4.72 0.48 -9.72
CA ALA A 131 4.61 1.61 -8.82
C ALA A 131 5.45 1.47 -7.53
N ALA A 132 6.04 0.30 -7.28
CA ALA A 132 6.75 -0.02 -6.04
C ALA A 132 8.23 -0.39 -6.31
N PRO A 133 9.09 0.57 -6.72
CA PRO A 133 10.49 0.26 -7.04
C PRO A 133 11.24 -0.36 -5.85
N SER A 134 10.91 0.06 -4.62
CA SER A 134 11.50 -0.50 -3.40
C SER A 134 11.11 -1.96 -3.11
N ALA A 135 10.13 -2.52 -3.82
CA ALA A 135 9.76 -3.92 -3.67
C ALA A 135 10.83 -4.88 -4.21
N ALA A 136 11.80 -4.42 -4.99
CA ALA A 136 12.94 -5.22 -5.45
C ALA A 136 14.26 -4.45 -5.29
N GLY A 137 15.24 -5.06 -4.62
CA GLY A 137 16.59 -4.52 -4.46
C GLY A 137 16.79 -3.57 -3.28
N ALA A 138 15.77 -3.26 -2.49
CA ALA A 138 15.90 -2.40 -1.32
C ALA A 138 16.40 -3.19 -0.10
N ALA A 139 17.35 -2.62 0.65
CA ALA A 139 17.72 -3.14 1.96
C ALA A 139 16.61 -2.83 2.98
N VAL A 140 16.14 -3.86 3.68
CA VAL A 140 15.02 -3.76 4.62
C VAL A 140 15.29 -4.46 5.92
N GLU A 141 14.65 -3.97 6.97
CA GLU A 141 14.54 -4.59 8.28
C GLU A 141 13.07 -4.83 8.64
N TRP A 142 12.79 -5.94 9.33
CA TRP A 142 11.47 -6.23 9.89
C TRP A 142 11.64 -6.94 11.24
N THR A 143 10.62 -6.82 12.09
CA THR A 143 10.63 -7.43 13.43
C THR A 143 9.88 -8.75 13.39
N THR A 144 10.47 -9.79 13.99
CA THR A 144 9.82 -11.08 14.26
C THR A 144 9.83 -11.36 15.77
N ALA A 145 9.21 -12.46 16.19
CA ALA A 145 9.26 -12.92 17.58
C ALA A 145 10.71 -13.15 18.08
N ASP A 146 11.61 -13.49 17.17
CA ASP A 146 13.02 -13.78 17.46
C ASP A 146 13.93 -12.55 17.36
N GLY A 147 13.38 -11.37 17.07
CA GLY A 147 14.10 -10.10 16.97
C GLY A 147 14.07 -9.45 15.59
N VAL A 148 15.01 -8.53 15.35
CA VAL A 148 15.10 -7.80 14.08
C VAL A 148 15.82 -8.65 13.04
N ARG A 149 15.16 -8.86 11.90
CA ARG A 149 15.75 -9.49 10.72
C ARG A 149 16.05 -8.46 9.64
N ARG A 150 16.99 -8.80 8.76
CA ARG A 150 17.49 -7.94 7.67
C ARG A 150 17.59 -8.73 6.37
N GLY A 151 17.42 -8.03 5.25
CA GLY A 151 17.57 -8.64 3.93
C GLY A 151 17.35 -7.65 2.80
N THR A 152 17.23 -8.17 1.59
CA THR A 152 16.99 -7.39 0.38
C THR A 152 15.68 -7.81 -0.26
N THR A 153 14.80 -6.86 -0.56
CA THR A 153 13.51 -7.14 -1.22
C THR A 153 13.73 -7.77 -2.60
N ALA A 154 12.85 -8.69 -2.99
CA ALA A 154 12.95 -9.50 -4.21
C ALA A 154 11.64 -9.58 -5.00
N GLY A 155 10.76 -8.61 -4.81
CA GLY A 155 9.44 -8.51 -5.40
C GLY A 155 8.34 -9.03 -4.46
N ILE A 156 7.13 -9.07 -5.00
CA ILE A 156 5.98 -9.75 -4.38
C ILE A 156 5.60 -10.97 -5.22
N ASP A 157 5.09 -12.02 -4.58
CA ASP A 157 4.55 -13.20 -5.25
C ASP A 157 3.10 -13.01 -5.72
N GLU A 158 2.49 -14.08 -6.24
CA GLU A 158 1.11 -14.09 -6.76
C GLU A 158 0.05 -13.88 -5.68
N SER A 159 0.39 -14.09 -4.40
CA SER A 159 -0.48 -13.81 -3.25
C SER A 159 -0.35 -12.38 -2.72
N GLY A 160 0.62 -11.62 -3.23
CA GLY A 160 0.95 -10.29 -2.72
C GLY A 160 1.91 -10.29 -1.53
N ALA A 161 2.50 -11.43 -1.18
CA ALA A 161 3.49 -11.52 -0.12
C ALA A 161 4.83 -10.95 -0.59
N LEU A 162 5.50 -10.17 0.26
CA LEU A 162 6.82 -9.63 -0.04
C LEU A 162 7.88 -10.72 0.13
N LEU A 163 8.70 -10.90 -0.91
CA LEU A 163 9.84 -11.79 -0.90
C LEU A 163 11.08 -11.01 -0.45
N VAL A 164 11.81 -11.55 0.52
CA VAL A 164 13.04 -10.95 1.04
C VAL A 164 14.16 -11.98 1.02
N ARG A 165 15.25 -11.66 0.32
CA ARG A 165 16.48 -12.48 0.32
C ARG A 165 17.27 -12.21 1.59
N THR A 166 17.56 -13.26 2.33
CA THR A 166 18.42 -13.27 3.52
C THR A 166 19.56 -14.27 3.32
N PRO A 167 20.60 -14.27 4.18
CA PRO A 167 21.65 -15.29 4.11
C PRO A 167 21.15 -16.72 4.29
N ALA A 168 19.97 -16.92 4.91
CA ALA A 168 19.37 -18.22 5.14
C ALA A 168 18.45 -18.68 4.00
N GLY A 169 18.17 -17.82 3.01
CA GLY A 169 17.27 -18.11 1.88
C GLY A 169 16.30 -16.98 1.59
N THR A 170 15.28 -17.27 0.78
CA THR A 170 14.20 -16.30 0.52
C THR A 170 13.08 -16.51 1.53
N GLU A 171 12.75 -15.45 2.26
CA GLU A 171 11.65 -15.43 3.19
C GLU A 171 10.42 -14.75 2.58
N ARG A 172 9.25 -15.23 2.97
CA ARG A 172 7.97 -14.74 2.47
C ARG A 172 7.20 -14.03 3.59
N LEU A 173 7.01 -12.73 3.45
CA LEU A 173 6.28 -11.89 4.40
C LEU A 173 4.85 -11.66 3.90
N VAL A 174 3.87 -12.17 4.63
CA VAL A 174 2.45 -12.06 4.26
C VAL A 174 1.75 -10.87 4.92
N ALA A 175 2.32 -10.34 6.00
CA ALA A 175 1.87 -9.17 6.74
C ALA A 175 3.02 -8.60 7.59
N GLY A 176 2.85 -7.39 8.12
CA GLY A 176 3.80 -6.74 9.00
C GLY A 176 4.34 -5.42 8.44
N GLU A 177 5.29 -4.82 9.16
CA GLU A 177 5.95 -3.58 8.77
C GLU A 177 7.39 -3.89 8.31
N VAL A 178 7.76 -3.35 7.15
CA VAL A 178 9.16 -3.28 6.71
C VAL A 178 9.66 -1.84 6.77
N ARG A 179 10.88 -1.68 7.28
CA ARG A 179 11.61 -0.41 7.31
C ARG A 179 12.76 -0.48 6.33
N TRP A 180 12.95 0.57 5.55
CA TRP A 180 14.16 0.68 4.74
C TRP A 180 15.36 0.91 5.65
N ALA A 181 16.35 0.03 5.53
CA ALA A 181 17.62 0.18 6.24
C ALA A 181 18.39 1.42 5.77
#